data_AF-A0A518GP82-F1
#
_entry.id   AF-A0A518GP82-F1
#
_cell.length_a   1.000
_cell.length_b   1.000
_cell.length_c   1.000
_cell.angle_alpha   90.00
_cell.angle_beta   90.00
_cell.angle_gamma   90.00
#
_symmetry.space_group_name_H-M   'P 1'
#
loop_
_entity.id
_entity.type
_entity.pdbx_description
1 polymer ?
#
loop_
_entity_poly.entity_id
_entity_poly.type
_entity_poly.pdbx_seq_one_letter_code
_entity_poly.pdbx_strand_id
1 'polypeptide(L)' 'MSKTAISIDRQAAIPDELPDGCPEWIDRELLTETLDAWQPLAGKNLSDTEAIEILQRCGNLFEVVGMVTNREDNE' A
#
# COMPACT_ATOMS: atom_id res chain seq x y z
N MET A 1 -16.26 27.86 -19.68
CA MET A 1 -16.63 26.75 -18.77
C MET A 1 -15.48 26.56 -17.81
N SER A 2 -15.61 27.06 -16.57
CA SER A 2 -14.56 26.95 -15.55
C SER A 2 -14.46 25.49 -15.09
N LYS A 3 -13.33 24.84 -15.37
CA LYS A 3 -12.97 23.57 -14.75
C LYS A 3 -12.67 23.86 -13.28
N THR A 4 -13.59 23.52 -12.39
CA THR A 4 -13.35 23.51 -10.95
C THR A 4 -12.26 22.49 -10.69
N ALA A 5 -11.03 22.93 -10.45
CA ALA A 5 -9.98 22.08 -9.94
C ALA A 5 -10.40 21.64 -8.54
N ILE A 6 -10.77 20.37 -8.40
CA ILE A 6 -10.97 19.75 -7.09
C ILE A 6 -9.58 19.67 -6.47
N SER A 7 -9.26 20.57 -5.55
CA SER A 7 -8.13 20.42 -4.65
C SER A 7 -8.48 19.30 -3.68
N ILE A 8 -8.16 18.06 -4.08
CA ILE A 8 -8.11 16.94 -3.15
C ILE A 8 -6.94 17.26 -2.22
N ASP A 9 -7.21 17.41 -0.92
CA ASP A 9 -6.19 17.55 0.11
C ASP A 9 -5.27 16.31 0.01
N ARG A 10 -4.06 16.48 -0.52
CA ARG A 10 -3.21 15.38 -1.06
C ARG A 10 -2.30 14.75 -0.03
N GLN A 11 -2.36 15.18 1.22
CA GLN A 11 -1.43 14.69 2.22
C GLN A 11 -2.00 13.40 2.80
N ALA A 12 -1.54 12.26 2.30
CA ALA A 12 -1.69 11.01 3.01
C ALA A 12 -1.12 11.25 4.42
N ALA A 13 -1.97 11.19 5.44
CA ALA A 13 -1.48 11.26 6.80
C ALA A 13 -0.63 10.01 7.02
N ILE A 14 0.65 10.20 7.37
CA ILE A 14 1.51 9.09 7.75
C ILE A 14 0.85 8.43 8.97
N PRO A 15 0.48 7.13 8.91
CA PRO A 15 -0.11 6.48 10.06
C PRO A 15 0.91 6.40 11.20
N ASP A 16 0.57 6.96 12.36
CA ASP A 16 1.41 6.93 13.57
C ASP A 16 1.65 5.48 14.04
N GLU A 17 0.68 4.59 13.80
CA GLU A 17 0.70 3.18 14.17
C GLU A 17 0.16 2.31 13.03
N LEU A 18 0.72 1.11 12.85
CA LEU A 18 0.22 0.16 11.85
C LEU A 18 -1.14 -0.40 12.32
N PRO A 19 -2.13 -0.54 11.41
CA PRO A 19 -3.41 -1.16 11.74
C PRO A 19 -3.25 -2.58 12.31
N ASP A 20 -4.16 -2.96 13.22
CA ASP A 20 -4.21 -4.31 13.78
C ASP A 20 -4.32 -5.37 12.69
N GLY A 21 -3.51 -6.43 12.80
CA GLY A 21 -3.48 -7.53 11.82
C GLY A 21 -2.65 -7.22 10.57
N CYS A 22 -1.90 -6.11 10.56
CA CYS A 22 -0.91 -5.83 9.52
C CYS A 22 0.15 -6.96 9.48
N PRO A 23 0.42 -7.56 8.30
CA PRO A 23 1.51 -8.51 8.13
C PRO A 23 2.86 -7.95 8.61
N GLU A 24 3.70 -8.79 9.23
CA GLU A 24 4.98 -8.37 9.83
C GLU A 24 6.00 -7.80 8.82
N TRP A 25 5.86 -8.15 7.54
CA TRP A 25 6.72 -7.64 6.47
C TRP A 25 6.30 -6.25 5.96
N ILE A 26 5.12 -5.75 6.35
CA ILE A 26 4.67 -4.40 6.04
C ILE A 26 5.06 -3.48 7.20
N ASP A 27 5.96 -2.54 6.94
CA ASP A 27 6.29 -1.47 7.87
C ASP A 27 5.59 -0.14 7.50
N ARG A 28 5.78 0.88 8.35
CA ARG A 28 5.18 2.21 8.13
C ARG A 28 5.73 2.93 6.91
N GLU A 29 7.00 2.70 6.58
CA GLU A 29 7.64 3.34 5.43
C GLU A 29 7.01 2.81 4.15
N LEU A 30 6.93 1.49 4.01
CA LEU A 30 6.28 0.82 2.88
C LEU A 30 4.81 1.19 2.74
N LEU A 31 4.07 1.29 3.86
CA LEU A 31 2.68 1.72 3.87
C LEU A 31 2.54 3.16 3.37
N THR A 32 3.42 4.06 3.83
CA THR A 32 3.45 5.47 3.41
C THR A 32 3.79 5.60 1.93
N GLU A 33 4.83 4.91 1.46
CA GLU A 33 5.21 4.90 0.04
C GLU A 33 4.08 4.36 -0.84
N THR A 34 3.35 3.36 -0.36
CA THR A 34 2.18 2.83 -1.06
C THR A 34 1.08 3.88 -1.18
N LEU A 35 0.76 4.58 -0.08
CA LEU A 35 -0.23 5.65 -0.13
C LEU A 35 0.24 6.76 -1.08
N ASP A 36 1.48 7.22 -0.99
CA ASP A 36 2.01 8.28 -1.87
C ASP A 36 1.99 7.89 -3.35
N ALA A 37 2.27 6.63 -3.67
CA ALA A 37 2.24 6.12 -5.04
C ALA A 37 0.81 6.00 -5.60
N TRP A 38 -0.14 5.53 -4.79
CA TRP A 38 -1.48 5.17 -5.26
C TRP A 38 -2.55 6.23 -5.04
N GLN A 39 -2.41 7.11 -4.04
CA GLN A 39 -3.36 8.19 -3.74
C GLN A 39 -3.67 9.09 -4.95
N PRO A 40 -2.69 9.48 -5.80
CA PRO A 40 -2.97 10.32 -6.96
C PRO A 40 -3.77 9.61 -8.07
N LEU A 41 -3.74 8.27 -8.06
CA LEU A 41 -4.35 7.41 -9.08
C LEU A 41 -5.71 6.86 -8.61
N ALA A 42 -5.89 6.73 -7.30
CA ALA A 42 -7.15 6.38 -6.70
C ALA A 42 -8.14 7.54 -6.89
N GLY A 43 -9.25 7.29 -7.59
CA GLY A 43 -10.33 8.29 -7.74
C GLY A 43 -11.05 8.65 -6.43
N LYS A 44 -10.49 8.27 -5.28
CA LYS A 44 -10.93 8.48 -3.91
C LYS A 44 -9.71 8.50 -2.99
N ASN A 45 -9.88 8.99 -1.76
CA ASN A 45 -8.84 8.82 -0.75
C ASN A 45 -8.73 7.34 -0.36
N LEU A 46 -7.52 6.78 -0.39
CA LEU A 46 -7.25 5.45 0.16
C LEU A 46 -7.11 5.54 1.68
N SER A 47 -7.64 4.54 2.36
CA SER A 47 -7.38 4.27 3.77
C SER A 47 -6.18 3.35 3.95
N ASP A 48 -5.62 3.32 5.16
CA ASP A 48 -4.50 2.45 5.52
C ASP A 48 -4.82 0.97 5.28
N THR A 49 -6.05 0.54 5.61
CA THR A 49 -6.52 -0.83 5.34
C THR A 49 -6.51 -1.15 3.85
N GLU A 50 -6.92 -0.21 3.00
CA GLU A 50 -6.90 -0.41 1.55
C GLU A 50 -5.48 -0.43 0.98
N ALA A 51 -4.57 0.37 1.52
CA ALA A 51 -3.15 0.30 1.16
C ALA A 51 -2.52 -1.03 1.57
N ILE A 52 -2.86 -1.56 2.75
CA ILE A 52 -2.45 -2.90 3.19
C ILE A 52 -2.99 -3.97 2.24
N GLU A 53 -4.26 -3.88 1.81
CA GLU A 53 -4.81 -4.82 0.83
C GLU A 53 -4.07 -4.77 -0.51
N ILE A 54 -3.68 -3.58 -0.98
CA ILE A 54 -2.87 -3.42 -2.20
C ILE A 54 -1.53 -4.14 -2.03
N LEU A 55 -0.84 -3.89 -0.92
CA LEU A 55 0.44 -4.53 -0.61
C LEU A 55 0.32 -6.05 -0.55
N GLN A 56 -0.66 -6.58 0.17
CA GLN A 56 -0.90 -8.03 0.26
C GLN A 56 -1.16 -8.66 -1.11
N ARG A 57 -1.96 -8.01 -1.96
CA ARG A 57 -2.20 -8.50 -3.33
C ARG A 57 -0.93 -8.49 -4.17
N CYS A 58 -0.09 -7.46 -4.04
CA CYS A 58 1.21 -7.41 -4.70
C CYS A 58 2.15 -8.53 -4.20
N GLY A 59 2.24 -8.74 -2.88
CA GLY A 59 3.01 -9.83 -2.29
C GLY A 59 2.58 -11.20 -2.83
N ASN A 60 1.28 -11.48 -2.84
CA ASN A 60 0.72 -12.71 -3.39
C ASN A 60 1.06 -12.87 -4.89
N LEU A 61 1.05 -11.79 -5.67
CA LEU A 61 1.47 -11.85 -7.08
C LEU A 61 2.95 -12.23 -7.22
N PHE A 62 3.84 -11.66 -6.39
CA PHE A 62 5.26 -11.99 -6.40
C PHE A 62 5.54 -13.45 -6.01
N GLU A 63 4.77 -14.02 -5.09
CA GLU A 63 4.81 -15.45 -4.77
C GLU A 63 4.38 -16.30 -5.98
N VAL A 64 3.26 -15.96 -6.63
CA VAL A 64 2.72 -16.71 -7.77
C VAL A 64 3.70 -16.71 -8.96
N VAL A 65 4.41 -15.61 -9.21
CA VAL A 65 5.41 -15.55 -10.29
C VAL A 65 6.79 -16.10 -9.91
N GLY A 66 6.92 -16.69 -8.70
CA GLY A 66 8.15 -17.30 -8.22
C GLY A 66 9.27 -16.30 -7.93
N MET A 67 8.93 -15.03 -7.73
CA MET A 67 9.89 -13.97 -7.39
C MET A 67 10.16 -13.88 -5.88
N VAL A 68 9.28 -14.42 -5.04
CA VAL A 68 9.56 -14.67 -3.62
C VAL A 68 9.97 -16.13 -3.46
N THR A 69 11.26 -16.39 -3.47
CA THR A 69 11.76 -17.69 -3.02
C THR A 69 11.82 -17.65 -1.50
N ASN A 70 10.91 -18.36 -0.83
CA ASN A 70 11.25 -18.93 0.48
C ASN A 70 12.38 -19.92 0.23
N ARG A 71 13.62 -19.42 0.13
CA ARG A 71 14.83 -20.24 0.10
C ARG A 71 15.22 -20.56 1.53
N GLU A 72 14.34 -21.28 2.21
CA GLU A 72 14.75 -22.23 3.22
C GLU A 72 14.63 -23.61 2.59
N ASP A 73 15.53 -23.89 1.64
CA ASP A 73 15.87 -25.27 1.26
C ASP A 73 16.54 -25.89 2.49
N ASN A 74 15.74 -26.37 3.44
CA ASN A 74 16.14 -27.34 4.43
C ASN A 74 15.89 -28.73 3.82
N GLU A 75 16.94 -29.36 3.30
CA GLU A 75 17.28 -30.79 3.47
C GLU A 75 18.67 -31.08 2.89
#